data_AF-A0A7H8R358-F1
#
_entry.id   AF-A0A7H8R358-F1
#
_cell.length_a   1.000
_cell.length_b   1.000
_cell.length_c   1.000
_cell.angle_alpha   90.00
_cell.angle_beta   90.00
_cell.angle_gamma   90.00
#
_symmetry.space_group_name_H-M   'P 1'
#
loop_
_entity.id
_entity.type
_entity.pdbx_description
1 polymer ?
#
loop_
_entity_poly.entity_id
_entity_poly.type
_entity_poly.pdbx_seq_one_letter_code
_entity_poly.pdbx_strand_id
1 'polypeptide(L)'
;MVTANRPSCRRCHARKVKCSGGMPCSGCLQADKTSECVYPRKARLVKVSEQYIEDLVSENQRLRRSSSRPPNEETAVLAQCPVLAEVPWFVNADSLHTPILVAEASDSAFATRWRQAMSNAQHGHLPRVNFPSDEQLLALSDAECPWPTPARAHLLVRAALNGIGRCYHIIRRSSISQELERTIQNHSQTGLLSKSKLWAVFAIGEIYTTRHSALERGFPGLHYFCKAMNILRIVSERPSVDMVEIQLLLSVYSLFLNRRHAAYSLAGSAVRLATIMGLHLNVPETQMSDAGEREHRNRICWTAYTLDRMWAAKLGYPAAIRGDEIEVDLPSNPVGLDDNASMDFPDRAYSIARIELAQLSGRIIYSIYGHKADTPSLSHRVQDAFSDLRRWLKDLPPSLQIDAPDEGELDPRGRSLHLLFNQLAILATRPILLHVLRAHLEAREQQPDTEANVPASAVALSETCIRCARHSCRLLVDSWMNGTFMIFDFFYTQYLFSATTVLGISTLLGSKDRQIDEEQFEIATCFLEQLRDGGNYAAAEFYQHIEAAMSLMETAKTRLSVHDGNATAIPKDSTTSSSLNAGSLEEASSIMDDYMTAGTALSEPLLQELLDQPLPDLQFIDSSMYLDEQQPE
;
A
#
# COMPACT_ATOMS: atom_id res chain seq x y z
N MET A 1 -51.18 -20.15 9.16
CA MET A 1 -51.06 -19.38 7.89
C MET A 1 -51.78 -18.06 8.06
N VAL A 2 -51.07 -17.01 8.49
CA VAL A 2 -51.60 -15.65 8.57
C VAL A 2 -51.27 -14.97 7.24
N THR A 3 -52.29 -14.70 6.43
CA THR A 3 -52.14 -13.98 5.17
C THR A 3 -51.74 -12.54 5.46
N ALA A 4 -50.44 -12.24 5.33
CA ALA A 4 -49.94 -10.87 5.35
C ALA A 4 -50.68 -10.05 4.28
N ASN A 5 -51.20 -8.89 4.68
CA ASN A 5 -51.97 -7.96 3.86
C ASN A 5 -51.07 -7.35 2.77
N ARG A 6 -50.79 -8.11 1.70
CA ARG A 6 -50.01 -7.63 0.55
C ARG A 6 -50.87 -6.68 -0.27
N PRO A 7 -50.34 -5.50 -0.67
CA PRO A 7 -51.07 -4.58 -1.53
C PRO A 7 -51.40 -5.25 -2.87
N SER A 8 -52.50 -4.86 -3.50
CA SER A 8 -52.85 -5.33 -4.85
C SER A 8 -51.79 -4.89 -5.88
N CYS A 9 -51.52 -5.72 -6.88
CA CYS A 9 -50.62 -5.33 -7.97
C CYS A 9 -51.22 -4.15 -8.76
N ARG A 10 -50.36 -3.34 -9.39
CA ARG A 10 -50.75 -2.10 -10.08
C ARG A 10 -51.88 -2.31 -11.09
N ARG A 11 -51.83 -3.41 -11.86
CA ARG A 11 -52.86 -3.74 -12.86
C ARG A 11 -54.22 -4.08 -12.22
N CYS A 12 -54.25 -4.95 -11.21
CA CYS A 12 -55.50 -5.29 -10.52
C CYS A 12 -56.08 -4.06 -9.79
N HIS A 13 -55.23 -3.22 -9.22
CA HIS A 13 -55.62 -1.96 -8.60
C HIS A 13 -56.23 -0.99 -9.62
N ALA A 14 -55.56 -0.77 -10.77
CA ALA A 14 -56.04 0.12 -11.83
C ALA A 14 -57.39 -0.34 -12.40
N ARG A 15 -57.61 -1.66 -12.53
CA ARG A 15 -58.89 -2.22 -13.00
C ARG A 15 -59.93 -2.40 -11.90
N LYS A 16 -59.63 -2.03 -10.64
CA LYS A 16 -60.50 -2.17 -9.47
C LYS A 16 -61.04 -3.61 -9.28
N VAL A 17 -60.20 -4.62 -9.53
CA VAL A 17 -60.54 -6.04 -9.36
C VAL A 17 -59.71 -6.68 -8.25
N LYS A 18 -60.23 -7.76 -7.65
CA LYS A 18 -59.58 -8.45 -6.53
C LYS A 18 -58.26 -9.09 -6.97
N CYS A 19 -57.18 -8.76 -6.28
CA CYS A 19 -55.85 -9.32 -6.54
C CYS A 19 -55.60 -10.53 -5.64
N SER A 20 -55.08 -11.62 -6.20
CA SER A 20 -54.78 -12.85 -5.46
C SER A 20 -53.42 -12.88 -4.78
N GLY A 21 -52.57 -11.86 -4.96
CA GLY A 21 -51.32 -11.70 -4.20
C GLY A 21 -50.14 -12.59 -4.62
N GLY A 22 -50.30 -13.46 -5.63
CA GLY A 22 -49.21 -14.25 -6.24
C GLY A 22 -48.31 -13.44 -7.18
N MET A 23 -47.16 -14.00 -7.59
CA MET A 23 -46.27 -13.43 -8.61
C MET A 23 -46.08 -14.45 -9.75
N PRO A 24 -46.74 -14.27 -10.92
CA PRO A 24 -47.82 -13.30 -11.20
C PRO A 24 -49.10 -13.63 -10.41
N CYS A 25 -49.99 -12.66 -10.18
CA CYS A 25 -51.27 -12.96 -9.56
C CYS A 25 -52.17 -13.73 -10.55
N SER A 26 -53.06 -14.59 -10.05
CA SER A 26 -53.94 -15.43 -10.89
C SER A 26 -54.74 -14.62 -11.93
N GLY A 27 -55.24 -13.43 -11.57
CA GLY A 27 -55.96 -12.55 -12.51
C GLY A 27 -55.08 -11.87 -13.57
N CYS A 28 -53.76 -11.80 -13.36
CA CYS A 28 -52.81 -11.36 -14.39
C CYS A 28 -52.29 -12.52 -15.22
N LEU A 29 -52.19 -13.72 -14.64
CA LEU A 29 -51.87 -14.95 -15.34
C LEU A 29 -52.97 -15.34 -16.34
N GLN A 30 -54.24 -15.33 -15.90
CA GLN A 30 -55.39 -15.66 -16.75
C GLN A 30 -55.62 -14.67 -17.90
N ALA A 31 -55.14 -13.44 -17.74
CA ALA A 31 -55.30 -12.41 -18.76
C ALA A 31 -54.09 -12.30 -19.69
N ASP A 32 -53.11 -13.21 -19.58
CA ASP A 32 -51.85 -13.24 -20.32
C ASP A 32 -51.06 -11.92 -20.27
N LYS A 33 -51.16 -11.22 -19.13
CA LYS A 33 -50.50 -9.95 -18.84
C LYS A 33 -49.60 -10.09 -17.62
N THR A 34 -48.74 -11.09 -17.64
CA THR A 34 -47.80 -11.40 -16.55
C THR A 34 -46.76 -10.31 -16.36
N SER A 35 -46.29 -9.70 -17.46
CA SER A 35 -45.32 -8.59 -17.46
C SER A 35 -45.85 -7.29 -16.83
N GLU A 36 -47.18 -7.09 -16.82
CA GLU A 36 -47.83 -5.93 -16.21
C GLU A 36 -48.18 -6.13 -14.72
N CYS A 37 -47.90 -7.32 -14.17
CA CYS A 37 -48.24 -7.71 -12.80
C CYS A 37 -47.18 -7.22 -11.78
N VAL A 38 -47.04 -5.90 -11.64
CA VAL A 38 -46.03 -5.29 -10.77
C VAL A 38 -46.65 -4.85 -9.44
N TYR A 39 -46.06 -5.28 -8.32
CA TYR A 39 -46.43 -4.81 -6.98
C TYR A 39 -45.62 -3.56 -6.62
N PRO A 40 -46.24 -2.52 -6.03
CA PRO A 40 -45.50 -1.34 -5.58
C PRO A 40 -44.51 -1.73 -4.48
N ARG A 41 -43.21 -1.50 -4.71
CA ARG A 41 -42.19 -1.54 -3.66
C ARG A 41 -42.39 -0.31 -2.77
N LYS A 42 -42.81 -0.50 -1.52
CA LYS A 42 -42.73 0.59 -0.53
C LYS A 42 -41.25 0.78 -0.21
N ALA A 43 -40.70 1.97 -0.51
CA ALA A 43 -39.45 2.39 0.09
C ALA A 43 -39.69 2.40 1.61
N ARG A 44 -38.96 1.55 2.35
CA ARG A 44 -38.96 1.59 3.80
C ARG A 44 -38.16 2.83 4.20
N LEU A 45 -38.84 3.96 4.30
CA LEU A 45 -38.37 5.07 5.13
C LEU A 45 -38.48 4.58 6.57
N VAL A 46 -37.34 4.33 7.21
CA VAL A 46 -37.28 4.10 8.66
C VAL A 46 -37.59 5.44 9.30
N LYS A 47 -38.82 5.61 9.77
CA LYS A 47 -39.19 6.78 10.57
C LYS A 47 -38.56 6.59 11.95
N VAL A 48 -37.47 7.30 12.19
CA VAL A 48 -36.88 7.45 13.51
C VAL A 48 -37.55 8.66 14.16
N SER A 49 -38.00 8.56 15.40
CA SER A 49 -38.54 9.73 16.11
C SER A 49 -37.41 10.72 16.36
N GLU A 50 -37.69 12.00 16.17
CA GLU A 50 -36.76 13.09 16.48
C GLU A 50 -36.25 12.97 17.92
N GLN A 51 -37.15 12.65 18.85
CA GLN A 51 -36.81 12.39 20.24
C GLN A 51 -35.83 11.23 20.46
N TYR A 52 -35.84 10.19 19.62
CA TYR A 52 -34.86 9.10 19.72
C TYR A 52 -33.48 9.54 19.20
N ILE A 53 -33.45 10.42 18.21
CA ILE A 53 -32.21 11.04 17.73
C ILE A 53 -31.68 11.99 18.80
N GLU A 54 -32.53 12.81 19.40
CA GLU A 54 -32.16 13.70 20.51
C GLU A 54 -31.67 12.93 21.73
N ASP A 55 -32.33 11.82 22.08
CA ASP A 55 -31.90 10.92 23.16
C ASP A 55 -30.55 10.28 22.83
N LEU A 56 -30.33 9.82 21.59
CA LEU A 56 -29.04 9.29 21.15
C LEU A 56 -27.95 10.36 21.16
N VAL A 57 -28.24 11.59 20.75
CA VAL A 57 -27.29 12.70 20.76
C VAL A 57 -26.96 13.10 22.19
N SER A 58 -27.97 13.19 23.06
CA SER A 58 -27.81 13.48 24.49
C SER A 58 -27.00 12.38 25.19
N GLU A 59 -27.27 11.11 24.88
CA GLU A 59 -26.53 9.97 25.40
C GLU A 59 -25.08 9.94 24.86
N ASN A 60 -24.86 10.26 23.58
CA ASN A 60 -23.51 10.38 23.02
C ASN A 60 -22.73 11.53 23.67
N GLN A 61 -23.39 12.65 23.94
CA GLN A 61 -22.81 13.78 24.68
C GLN A 61 -22.52 13.41 26.14
N ARG A 62 -23.40 12.64 26.79
CA ARG A 62 -23.20 12.13 28.15
C ARG A 62 -22.01 11.16 28.20
N LEU A 63 -21.91 10.24 27.23
CA LEU A 63 -20.81 9.29 27.09
C LEU A 63 -19.49 10.00 26.81
N ARG A 64 -19.49 11.03 25.95
CA ARG A 64 -18.31 11.89 25.72
C ARG A 64 -17.91 12.67 26.98
N ARG A 65 -18.87 13.13 27.79
CA ARG A 65 -18.63 13.78 29.09
C ARG A 65 -18.18 12.80 30.18
N SER A 66 -18.53 11.51 30.08
CA SER A 66 -17.98 10.48 30.97
C SER A 66 -16.61 9.97 30.53
N SER A 67 -16.30 10.04 29.23
CA SER A 67 -14.97 9.80 28.63
C SER A 67 -14.00 10.95 28.93
N SER A 68 -14.50 12.18 29.22
CA SER A 68 -13.70 13.27 29.78
C SER A 68 -13.47 13.17 31.30
N ARG A 69 -13.27 11.96 31.84
CA ARG A 69 -12.64 11.78 33.16
C ARG A 69 -11.12 11.88 32.97
N PRO A 70 -10.38 12.53 33.89
CA PRO A 70 -8.92 12.53 33.82
C PRO A 70 -8.42 11.07 33.87
N PRO A 71 -7.34 10.75 33.11
CA PRO A 71 -6.93 9.38 32.84
C PRO A 71 -6.20 8.79 34.05
N ASN A 72 -6.91 8.43 35.12
CA ASN A 72 -6.25 8.05 36.39
C ASN A 72 -6.57 6.65 36.92
N GLU A 73 -7.36 5.80 36.26
CA GLU A 73 -7.61 4.44 36.78
C GLU A 73 -7.37 3.30 35.77
N GLU A 74 -7.59 3.48 34.46
CA GLU A 74 -7.24 2.44 33.46
C GLU A 74 -5.80 2.57 32.93
N THR A 75 -5.29 3.79 32.82
CA THR A 75 -3.87 4.10 32.54
C THR A 75 -2.94 3.49 33.60
N ALA A 76 -3.40 3.41 34.85
CA ALA A 76 -2.63 2.86 35.96
C ALA A 76 -2.37 1.35 35.83
N VAL A 77 -3.21 0.60 35.10
CA VAL A 77 -3.05 -0.85 34.94
C VAL A 77 -2.02 -1.18 33.85
N LEU A 78 -1.90 -0.34 32.81
CA LEU A 78 -0.88 -0.47 31.77
C LEU A 78 0.49 0.09 32.22
N ALA A 79 0.51 1.16 33.03
CA ALA A 79 1.72 1.77 33.58
C ALA A 79 2.40 0.93 34.70
N GLN A 80 1.74 -0.11 35.22
CA GLN A 80 2.32 -1.01 36.24
C GLN A 80 3.21 -2.12 35.66
N CYS A 81 3.39 -2.16 34.34
CA CYS A 81 4.34 -3.07 33.70
C CYS A 81 5.71 -2.37 33.59
N PRO A 82 6.77 -2.81 34.31
CA PRO A 82 8.06 -2.09 34.37
C PRO A 82 8.81 -1.96 33.03
N VAL A 83 8.29 -2.57 31.96
CA VAL A 83 8.87 -2.58 30.61
C VAL A 83 8.13 -1.62 29.65
N LEU A 84 6.94 -1.12 30.03
CA LEU A 84 6.12 -0.20 29.24
C LEU A 84 5.69 0.99 30.11
N ALA A 85 6.66 1.80 30.54
CA ALA A 85 6.39 3.00 31.34
C ALA A 85 5.61 4.08 30.56
N GLU A 86 5.46 3.93 29.24
CA GLU A 86 4.81 4.90 28.36
C GLU A 86 3.63 4.27 27.60
N VAL A 87 2.52 5.01 27.53
CA VAL A 87 1.36 4.62 26.73
C VAL A 87 1.74 4.73 25.26
N PRO A 88 1.67 3.66 24.45
CA PRO A 88 2.10 3.74 23.06
C PRO A 88 1.26 4.77 22.28
N TRP A 89 1.92 5.65 21.53
CA TRP A 89 1.29 6.80 20.83
C TRP A 89 0.17 6.42 19.84
N PHE A 90 0.12 5.16 19.43
CA PHE A 90 -0.86 4.61 18.49
C PHE A 90 -2.10 3.99 19.17
N VAL A 91 -2.15 3.95 20.51
CA VAL A 91 -3.30 3.42 21.25
C VAL A 91 -4.38 4.49 21.34
N ASN A 92 -5.57 4.18 20.80
CA ASN A 92 -6.75 4.97 21.09
C ASN A 92 -7.35 4.49 22.42
N ALA A 93 -7.45 5.38 23.41
CA ALA A 93 -7.93 5.08 24.76
C ALA A 93 -9.32 4.43 24.81
N ASP A 94 -10.13 4.56 23.75
CA ASP A 94 -11.49 4.01 23.68
C ASP A 94 -11.55 2.56 23.12
N SER A 95 -10.43 1.89 22.86
CA SER A 95 -10.41 0.57 22.19
C SER A 95 -10.34 -0.61 23.15
N LEU A 96 -11.43 -1.38 23.27
CA LEU A 96 -11.50 -2.67 24.02
C LEU A 96 -10.68 -3.82 23.40
N HIS A 97 -9.92 -3.56 22.34
CA HIS A 97 -9.12 -4.57 21.62
C HIS A 97 -7.63 -4.33 21.83
N THR A 98 -6.84 -5.42 21.88
CA THR A 98 -5.37 -5.33 21.94
C THR A 98 -4.87 -4.44 20.79
N PRO A 99 -4.13 -3.36 21.09
CA PRO A 99 -3.70 -2.41 20.06
C PRO A 99 -2.75 -3.08 19.08
N ILE A 100 -2.92 -2.77 17.79
CA ILE A 100 -2.03 -3.21 16.73
C ILE A 100 -0.81 -2.27 16.72
N LEU A 101 0.40 -2.84 16.78
CA LEU A 101 1.64 -2.06 16.70
C LEU A 101 1.71 -1.30 15.37
N VAL A 102 1.82 0.03 15.45
CA VAL A 102 2.12 0.91 14.33
C VAL A 102 3.55 1.41 14.50
N ALA A 103 4.49 0.83 13.76
CA ALA A 103 5.89 1.19 13.89
C ALA A 103 6.21 2.52 13.16
N GLU A 104 7.20 3.25 13.67
CA GLU A 104 7.67 4.55 13.12
C GLU A 104 8.16 4.45 11.67
N ALA A 105 8.60 3.27 11.23
CA ALA A 105 9.02 3.01 9.86
C ALA A 105 7.84 2.90 8.86
N SER A 106 6.58 2.85 9.32
CA SER A 106 5.43 2.78 8.43
C SER A 106 5.05 4.16 7.85
N ASP A 107 4.48 4.18 6.64
CA ASP A 107 4.04 5.45 6.02
C ASP A 107 2.84 6.06 6.74
N SER A 108 1.96 5.23 7.31
CA SER A 108 0.80 5.71 8.08
C SER A 108 1.21 6.32 9.43
N ALA A 109 2.31 5.83 10.04
CA ALA A 109 2.93 6.51 11.19
C ALA A 109 3.46 7.88 10.78
N PHE A 110 4.24 7.94 9.71
CA PHE A 110 4.79 9.20 9.21
C PHE A 110 3.71 10.24 8.91
N ALA A 111 2.63 9.86 8.23
CA ALA A 111 1.48 10.74 7.99
C ALA A 111 0.79 11.18 9.29
N THR A 112 0.81 10.36 10.35
CA THR A 112 0.30 10.76 11.66
C THR A 112 1.23 11.78 12.33
N ARG A 113 2.54 11.54 12.29
CA ARG A 113 3.56 12.47 12.82
C ARG A 113 3.53 13.82 12.11
N TRP A 114 3.33 13.82 10.80
CA TRP A 114 3.12 15.04 10.02
C TRP A 114 1.92 15.85 10.53
N ARG A 115 0.76 15.20 10.74
CA ARG A 115 -0.43 15.88 11.30
C ARG A 115 -0.20 16.40 12.71
N GLN A 116 0.53 15.66 13.55
CA GLN A 116 0.87 16.09 14.91
C GLN A 116 1.79 17.32 14.90
N ALA A 117 2.77 17.36 13.99
CA ALA A 117 3.66 18.51 13.83
C ALA A 117 2.93 19.81 13.48
N MET A 118 1.77 19.75 12.81
CA MET A 118 1.02 20.95 12.38
C MET A 118 0.07 21.54 13.43
N SER A 119 -0.30 20.81 14.50
CA SER A 119 -1.39 21.23 15.37
C SER A 119 -1.08 21.28 16.86
N ASN A 120 0.09 20.80 17.30
CA ASN A 120 0.46 20.59 18.72
C ASN A 120 -0.55 19.74 19.53
N ALA A 121 -1.61 19.23 18.90
CA ALA A 121 -2.60 18.35 19.50
C ALA A 121 -2.23 16.89 19.27
N GLN A 122 -2.44 16.04 20.27
CA GLN A 122 -2.32 14.60 20.13
C GLN A 122 -3.44 14.08 19.21
N HIS A 123 -3.18 14.11 17.90
CA HIS A 123 -4.01 13.41 16.93
C HIS A 123 -3.80 11.91 17.07
N GLY A 124 -4.90 11.19 17.30
CA GLY A 124 -4.89 9.74 17.24
C GLY A 124 -4.51 9.22 15.84
N HIS A 125 -3.87 8.06 15.83
CA HIS A 125 -3.61 7.33 14.59
C HIS A 125 -4.93 6.95 13.91
N LEU A 126 -5.03 7.17 12.59
CA LEU A 126 -6.21 6.72 11.84
C LEU A 126 -6.13 5.21 11.65
N PRO A 127 -7.13 4.44 12.11
CA PRO A 127 -7.08 3.00 11.98
C PRO A 127 -7.28 2.58 10.53
N ARG A 128 -6.49 1.61 10.08
CA ARG A 128 -6.75 0.93 8.81
C ARG A 128 -8.02 0.09 8.95
N VAL A 129 -9.06 0.43 8.19
CA VAL A 129 -10.35 -0.28 8.19
C VAL A 129 -10.86 -0.64 6.79
N ASN A 130 -10.22 -0.10 5.73
CA ASN A 130 -10.59 -0.37 4.35
C ASN A 130 -10.00 -1.73 3.91
N PHE A 131 -10.70 -2.82 4.22
CA PHE A 131 -10.43 -4.18 3.73
C PHE A 131 -11.66 -5.08 3.97
N PRO A 132 -11.80 -6.23 3.29
CA PRO A 132 -12.89 -7.17 3.55
C PRO A 132 -12.83 -7.76 4.96
N SER A 133 -13.97 -7.85 5.64
CA SER A 133 -14.04 -8.45 6.97
C SER A 133 -13.81 -9.95 6.94
N ASP A 134 -13.34 -10.52 8.05
CA ASP A 134 -13.13 -11.96 8.15
C ASP A 134 -14.44 -12.76 7.96
N GLU A 135 -15.57 -12.22 8.43
CA GLU A 135 -16.91 -12.78 8.19
C GLU A 135 -17.24 -12.86 6.69
N GLN A 136 -16.93 -11.81 5.92
CA GLN A 136 -17.13 -11.78 4.47
C GLN A 136 -16.25 -12.82 3.78
N LEU A 137 -14.98 -12.93 4.18
CA LEU A 137 -14.04 -13.90 3.61
C LEU A 137 -14.46 -15.34 3.89
N LEU A 138 -14.91 -15.63 5.13
CA LEU A 138 -15.43 -16.94 5.51
C LEU A 138 -16.68 -17.32 4.72
N ALA A 139 -17.64 -16.39 4.58
CA ALA A 139 -18.85 -16.62 3.81
C ALA A 139 -18.55 -16.96 2.33
N LEU A 140 -17.60 -16.25 1.70
CA LEU A 140 -17.18 -16.53 0.32
C LEU A 140 -16.35 -17.82 0.19
N SER A 141 -15.59 -18.16 1.22
CA SER A 141 -14.80 -19.39 1.27
C SER A 141 -15.69 -20.64 1.25
N ASP A 142 -16.83 -20.59 1.93
CA ASP A 142 -17.81 -21.68 2.00
C ASP A 142 -18.81 -21.67 0.82
N ALA A 143 -19.13 -20.51 0.23
CA ALA A 143 -20.03 -20.39 -0.92
C ALA A 143 -19.51 -21.12 -2.17
N GLU A 144 -20.38 -21.62 -3.06
CA GLU A 144 -19.94 -22.24 -4.31
C GLU A 144 -19.34 -21.22 -5.28
N CYS A 145 -18.13 -21.49 -5.78
CA CYS A 145 -17.44 -20.66 -6.77
C CYS A 145 -17.40 -21.39 -8.11
N PRO A 146 -18.06 -20.88 -9.17
CA PRO A 146 -18.01 -21.53 -10.48
C PRO A 146 -16.60 -21.42 -11.06
N TRP A 147 -16.14 -22.51 -11.68
CA TRP A 147 -14.89 -22.48 -12.45
C TRP A 147 -15.04 -21.56 -13.67
N PRO A 148 -14.05 -20.70 -13.99
CA PRO A 148 -14.13 -19.85 -15.17
C PRO A 148 -14.20 -20.69 -16.46
N THR A 149 -14.81 -20.13 -17.52
CA THR A 149 -14.78 -20.76 -18.85
C THR A 149 -13.32 -20.94 -19.30
N PRO A 150 -12.99 -21.94 -20.14
CA PRO A 150 -11.61 -22.16 -20.60
C PRO A 150 -10.94 -20.88 -21.13
N ALA A 151 -11.62 -20.14 -22.01
CA ALA A 151 -11.11 -18.87 -22.54
C ALA A 151 -10.84 -17.81 -21.45
N ARG A 152 -11.72 -17.71 -20.44
CA ARG A 152 -11.52 -16.81 -19.31
C ARG A 152 -10.36 -17.29 -18.44
N ALA A 153 -10.23 -18.59 -18.19
CA ALA A 153 -9.15 -19.17 -17.41
C ALA A 153 -7.77 -18.89 -18.06
N HIS A 154 -7.65 -19.09 -19.38
CA HIS A 154 -6.44 -18.75 -20.14
C HIS A 154 -6.08 -17.26 -20.03
N LEU A 155 -7.08 -16.39 -20.18
CA LEU A 155 -6.89 -14.95 -20.05
C LEU A 155 -6.40 -14.58 -18.65
N LEU A 156 -7.01 -15.14 -17.60
CA LEU A 156 -6.66 -14.87 -16.21
C LEU A 156 -5.23 -15.35 -15.88
N VAL A 157 -4.85 -16.56 -16.29
CA VAL A 157 -3.47 -17.05 -16.09
C VAL A 157 -2.46 -16.17 -16.83
N ARG A 158 -2.74 -15.82 -18.09
CA ARG A 158 -1.85 -14.95 -18.87
C ARG A 158 -1.72 -13.56 -18.24
N ALA A 159 -2.83 -12.97 -17.77
CA ALA A 159 -2.83 -11.68 -17.10
C ALA A 159 -2.05 -11.72 -15.78
N ALA A 160 -2.24 -12.77 -14.97
CA ALA A 160 -1.49 -12.95 -13.73
C ALA A 160 0.01 -13.06 -14.00
N LEU A 161 0.43 -13.96 -14.91
CA LEU A 161 1.84 -14.13 -15.27
C LEU A 161 2.47 -12.86 -15.82
N ASN A 162 1.72 -12.09 -16.61
CA ASN A 162 2.22 -10.83 -17.17
C ASN A 162 2.21 -9.68 -16.15
N GLY A 163 1.37 -9.72 -15.13
CA GLY A 163 1.37 -8.74 -14.04
C GLY A 163 2.43 -9.07 -13.00
N ILE A 164 2.20 -10.13 -12.22
CA ILE A 164 3.07 -10.49 -11.09
C ILE A 164 4.43 -11.02 -11.55
N GLY A 165 4.47 -11.77 -12.65
CA GLY A 165 5.67 -12.45 -13.15
C GLY A 165 6.73 -11.50 -13.74
N ARG A 166 6.38 -10.23 -14.00
CA ARG A 166 7.36 -9.18 -14.32
C ARG A 166 8.22 -8.77 -13.13
N CYS A 167 7.65 -8.92 -11.94
CA CYS A 167 8.20 -8.41 -10.70
C CYS A 167 8.77 -9.54 -9.83
N TYR A 168 8.11 -10.69 -9.80
CA TYR A 168 8.41 -11.77 -8.88
C TYR A 168 8.36 -13.13 -9.58
N HIS A 169 9.35 -13.97 -9.31
CA HIS A 169 9.35 -15.36 -9.77
C HIS A 169 8.66 -16.23 -8.74
N ILE A 170 7.35 -16.42 -8.89
CA ILE A 170 6.56 -17.27 -8.00
C ILE A 170 6.26 -18.61 -8.66
N ILE A 171 5.74 -18.61 -9.89
CA ILE A 171 5.34 -19.81 -10.63
C ILE A 171 6.01 -19.83 -12.00
N ARG A 172 6.36 -21.02 -12.50
CA ARG A 172 6.80 -21.18 -13.90
C ARG A 172 5.61 -21.09 -14.86
N ARG A 173 5.79 -20.35 -15.96
CA ARG A 173 4.79 -20.16 -17.01
C ARG A 173 4.45 -21.50 -17.66
N SER A 174 5.45 -22.29 -18.02
CA SER A 174 5.26 -23.61 -18.65
C SER A 174 4.44 -24.55 -17.76
N SER A 175 4.80 -24.64 -16.48
CA SER A 175 4.17 -25.52 -15.49
C SER A 175 2.70 -25.15 -15.26
N ILE A 176 2.39 -23.88 -15.00
CA ILE A 176 1.00 -23.47 -14.71
C ILE A 176 0.11 -23.57 -15.96
N SER A 177 0.65 -23.32 -17.15
CA SER A 177 -0.07 -23.50 -18.41
C SER A 177 -0.43 -24.98 -18.63
N GLN A 178 0.51 -25.90 -18.42
CA GLN A 178 0.24 -27.32 -18.55
C GLN A 178 -0.76 -27.82 -17.48
N GLU A 179 -0.64 -27.31 -16.25
CA GLU A 179 -1.57 -27.60 -15.15
C GLU A 179 -2.99 -27.11 -15.43
N LEU A 180 -3.13 -25.93 -16.04
CA LEU A 180 -4.41 -25.41 -16.51
C LEU A 180 -5.04 -26.32 -17.56
N GLU A 181 -4.29 -26.72 -18.59
CA GLU A 181 -4.81 -27.62 -19.65
C GLU A 181 -5.29 -28.95 -19.07
N ARG A 182 -4.49 -29.56 -18.19
CA ARG A 182 -4.87 -30.80 -17.50
C ARG A 182 -6.15 -30.63 -16.69
N THR A 183 -6.32 -29.49 -16.03
CA THR A 183 -7.50 -29.19 -15.22
C THR A 183 -8.74 -28.93 -16.07
N ILE A 184 -8.60 -28.29 -17.24
CA ILE A 184 -9.70 -28.07 -18.18
C ILE A 184 -10.20 -29.40 -18.76
N GLN A 185 -9.27 -30.30 -19.10
CA GLN A 185 -9.62 -31.61 -19.66
C GLN A 185 -10.26 -32.53 -18.61
N ASN A 186 -9.68 -32.60 -17.40
CA ASN A 186 -10.08 -33.53 -16.35
C ASN A 186 -10.18 -32.86 -14.96
N HIS A 187 -11.18 -31.99 -14.79
CA HIS A 187 -11.36 -31.22 -13.56
C HIS A 187 -11.53 -32.08 -12.28
N SER A 188 -12.16 -33.25 -12.41
CA SER A 188 -12.41 -34.16 -11.27
C SER A 188 -11.15 -34.80 -10.70
N GLN A 189 -10.13 -35.03 -11.53
CA GLN A 189 -8.87 -35.68 -11.14
C GLN A 189 -7.78 -34.70 -10.71
N THR A 190 -8.03 -33.40 -10.82
CA THR A 190 -7.04 -32.38 -10.44
C THR A 190 -6.90 -32.31 -8.92
N GLY A 191 -5.65 -32.40 -8.44
CA GLY A 191 -5.32 -32.35 -7.01
C GLY A 191 -5.72 -31.04 -6.32
N LEU A 192 -5.83 -31.08 -4.99
CA LEU A 192 -6.25 -29.92 -4.20
C LEU A 192 -5.27 -28.74 -4.33
N LEU A 193 -3.96 -28.99 -4.22
CA LEU A 193 -2.93 -27.95 -4.37
C LEU A 193 -3.00 -27.28 -5.74
N SER A 194 -3.08 -28.06 -6.81
CA SER A 194 -3.27 -27.59 -8.18
C SER A 194 -4.49 -26.69 -8.34
N LYS A 195 -5.64 -27.10 -7.80
CA LYS A 195 -6.87 -26.28 -7.81
C LYS A 195 -6.67 -24.98 -7.03
N SER A 196 -6.12 -25.05 -5.82
CA SER A 196 -5.86 -23.86 -4.99
C SER A 196 -4.87 -22.90 -5.64
N LYS A 197 -3.82 -23.40 -6.30
CA LYS A 197 -2.87 -22.60 -7.05
C LYS A 197 -3.56 -21.89 -8.21
N LEU A 198 -4.33 -22.61 -9.03
CA LEU A 198 -5.10 -22.00 -10.12
C LEU A 198 -6.10 -20.97 -9.62
N TRP A 199 -6.79 -21.21 -8.49
CA TRP A 199 -7.65 -20.21 -7.87
C TRP A 199 -6.90 -18.93 -7.47
N ALA A 200 -5.72 -19.06 -6.85
CA ALA A 200 -4.90 -17.90 -6.49
C ALA A 200 -4.44 -17.12 -7.74
N VAL A 201 -4.04 -17.84 -8.79
CA VAL A 201 -3.66 -17.25 -10.09
C VAL A 201 -4.86 -16.56 -10.76
N PHE A 202 -6.05 -17.14 -10.72
CA PHE A 202 -7.26 -16.51 -11.25
C PHE A 202 -7.63 -15.24 -10.49
N ALA A 203 -7.49 -15.24 -9.16
CA ALA A 203 -7.73 -14.06 -8.33
C ALA A 203 -6.81 -12.91 -8.77
N ILE A 204 -5.51 -13.16 -8.90
CA ILE A 204 -4.54 -12.18 -9.39
C ILE A 204 -4.82 -11.79 -10.85
N GLY A 205 -5.23 -12.74 -11.69
CA GLY A 205 -5.64 -12.46 -13.07
C GLY A 205 -6.83 -11.49 -13.15
N GLU A 206 -7.78 -11.55 -12.21
CA GLU A 206 -8.90 -10.61 -12.15
C GLU A 206 -8.43 -9.20 -11.82
N ILE A 207 -7.47 -9.07 -10.89
CA ILE A 207 -6.83 -7.78 -10.55
C ILE A 207 -6.23 -7.14 -11.78
N TYR A 208 -5.46 -7.88 -12.57
CA TYR A 208 -4.79 -7.36 -13.76
C TYR A 208 -5.70 -7.24 -15.00
N THR A 209 -6.89 -7.81 -14.99
CA THR A 209 -7.87 -7.64 -16.10
C THR A 209 -8.95 -6.60 -15.80
N THR A 210 -9.09 -6.20 -14.54
CA THR A 210 -10.13 -5.25 -14.12
C THR A 210 -9.59 -3.83 -14.17
N ARG A 211 -10.23 -2.99 -15.01
CA ARG A 211 -9.92 -1.57 -15.17
C ARG A 211 -10.80 -0.64 -14.34
N HIS A 212 -11.86 -1.14 -13.73
CA HIS A 212 -12.72 -0.41 -12.80
C HIS A 212 -13.61 -1.42 -12.08
N SER A 213 -13.81 -1.26 -10.76
CA SER A 213 -14.75 -2.09 -10.02
C SER A 213 -16.01 -1.30 -9.67
N ALA A 214 -17.15 -1.70 -10.23
CA ALA A 214 -18.43 -1.21 -9.73
C ALA A 214 -18.62 -1.71 -8.29
N LEU A 215 -19.00 -0.83 -7.37
CA LEU A 215 -19.22 -1.13 -5.95
C LEU A 215 -20.11 -2.37 -5.71
N GLU A 216 -21.03 -2.66 -6.64
CA GLU A 216 -21.95 -3.81 -6.57
C GLU A 216 -21.30 -5.18 -6.85
N ARG A 217 -20.16 -5.23 -7.57
CA ARG A 217 -19.52 -6.50 -7.97
C ARG A 217 -18.51 -7.03 -6.94
N GLY A 218 -18.20 -6.25 -5.90
CA GLY A 218 -17.17 -6.61 -4.90
C GLY A 218 -15.75 -6.49 -5.45
N PHE A 219 -14.75 -6.75 -4.61
CA PHE A 219 -13.34 -6.61 -4.99
C PHE A 219 -12.92 -7.68 -6.03
N PRO A 220 -12.17 -7.33 -7.09
CA PRO A 220 -11.91 -8.25 -8.21
C PRO A 220 -11.16 -9.53 -7.80
N GLY A 221 -11.67 -10.70 -8.18
CA GLY A 221 -11.06 -11.99 -7.85
C GLY A 221 -11.25 -12.48 -6.41
N LEU A 222 -12.03 -11.77 -5.58
CA LEU A 222 -12.11 -12.06 -4.14
C LEU A 222 -12.64 -13.46 -3.83
N HIS A 223 -13.60 -13.95 -4.60
CA HIS A 223 -14.14 -15.29 -4.43
C HIS A 223 -13.09 -16.37 -4.75
N TYR A 224 -12.30 -16.19 -5.82
CA TYR A 224 -11.20 -17.10 -6.16
C TYR A 224 -10.12 -17.09 -5.06
N PHE A 225 -9.78 -15.92 -4.52
CA PHE A 225 -8.86 -15.82 -3.39
C PHE A 225 -9.36 -16.60 -2.16
N CYS A 226 -10.63 -16.44 -1.79
CA CYS A 226 -11.22 -17.16 -0.66
C CYS A 226 -11.22 -18.69 -0.88
N LYS A 227 -11.43 -19.15 -2.12
CA LYS A 227 -11.29 -20.57 -2.49
C LYS A 227 -9.86 -21.08 -2.41
N ALA A 228 -8.90 -20.28 -2.86
CA ALA A 228 -7.49 -20.62 -2.74
C ALA A 228 -7.05 -20.75 -1.28
N MET A 229 -7.50 -19.86 -0.40
CA MET A 229 -7.20 -19.88 1.03
C MET A 229 -7.64 -21.15 1.77
N ASN A 230 -8.56 -21.95 1.22
CA ASN A 230 -9.02 -23.18 1.87
C ASN A 230 -7.92 -24.20 2.12
N ILE A 231 -6.83 -24.15 1.36
CA ILE A 231 -5.67 -25.00 1.58
C ILE A 231 -4.97 -24.71 2.92
N LEU A 232 -5.12 -23.50 3.46
CA LEU A 232 -4.52 -23.09 4.73
C LEU A 232 -5.29 -23.59 5.96
N ARG A 233 -6.41 -24.30 5.78
CA ARG A 233 -7.20 -24.86 6.90
C ARG A 233 -6.46 -25.97 7.65
N ILE A 234 -5.46 -26.60 7.02
CA ILE A 234 -4.61 -27.63 7.63
C ILE A 234 -3.15 -27.24 7.39
N VAL A 235 -2.33 -27.28 8.44
CA VAL A 235 -0.88 -27.11 8.33
C VAL A 235 -0.28 -28.47 7.94
N SER A 236 0.26 -28.57 6.73
CA SER A 236 0.88 -29.80 6.24
C SER A 236 2.24 -30.04 6.92
N GLU A 237 2.43 -31.25 7.45
CA GLU A 237 3.72 -31.69 8.04
C GLU A 237 4.85 -31.74 6.99
N ARG A 238 4.51 -32.07 5.74
CA ARG A 238 5.46 -32.15 4.62
C ARG A 238 5.07 -31.13 3.54
N PRO A 239 5.64 -29.91 3.57
CA PRO A 239 5.35 -28.92 2.55
C PRO A 239 5.96 -29.29 1.19
N SER A 240 5.34 -28.80 0.12
CA SER A 240 5.81 -28.87 -1.25
C SER A 240 6.06 -27.48 -1.81
N VAL A 241 6.75 -27.39 -2.96
CA VAL A 241 7.01 -26.11 -3.63
C VAL A 241 5.69 -25.42 -3.97
N ASP A 242 4.68 -26.18 -4.41
CA ASP A 242 3.32 -25.67 -4.66
C ASP A 242 2.75 -24.92 -3.45
N MET A 243 3.00 -25.39 -2.23
CA MET A 243 2.50 -24.73 -1.01
C MET A 243 3.21 -23.39 -0.78
N VAL A 244 4.51 -23.31 -1.07
CA VAL A 244 5.27 -22.05 -1.04
C VAL A 244 4.70 -21.09 -2.09
N GLU A 245 4.54 -21.55 -3.34
CA GLU A 245 3.97 -20.75 -4.43
C GLU A 245 2.58 -20.20 -4.06
N ILE A 246 1.69 -21.05 -3.54
CA ILE A 246 0.35 -20.68 -3.10
C ILE A 246 0.43 -19.62 -1.99
N GLN A 247 1.27 -19.81 -0.96
CA GLN A 247 1.40 -18.82 0.12
C GLN A 247 1.92 -17.47 -0.38
N LEU A 248 2.85 -17.44 -1.33
CA LEU A 248 3.33 -16.21 -1.93
C LEU A 248 2.25 -15.52 -2.78
N LEU A 249 1.50 -16.27 -3.60
CA LEU A 249 0.36 -15.72 -4.36
C LEU A 249 -0.72 -15.14 -3.43
N LEU A 250 -1.07 -15.86 -2.36
CA LEU A 250 -2.03 -15.40 -1.36
C LEU A 250 -1.51 -14.18 -0.58
N SER A 251 -0.21 -14.12 -0.29
CA SER A 251 0.41 -12.96 0.35
C SER A 251 0.28 -11.72 -0.52
N VAL A 252 0.62 -11.82 -1.80
CA VAL A 252 0.52 -10.69 -2.74
C VAL A 252 -0.93 -10.25 -2.93
N TYR A 253 -1.87 -11.19 -3.09
CA TYR A 253 -3.29 -10.82 -3.19
C TYR A 253 -3.82 -10.17 -1.90
N SER A 254 -3.34 -10.61 -0.72
CA SER A 254 -3.70 -9.99 0.56
C SER A 254 -3.23 -8.53 0.65
N LEU A 255 -2.13 -8.15 -0.01
CA LEU A 255 -1.73 -6.74 -0.13
C LEU A 255 -2.72 -5.94 -0.99
N PHE A 256 -3.19 -6.49 -2.12
CA PHE A 256 -4.19 -5.82 -2.96
C PHE A 256 -5.49 -5.57 -2.17
N LEU A 257 -5.86 -6.49 -1.27
CA LEU A 257 -6.98 -6.32 -0.33
C LEU A 257 -6.71 -5.34 0.81
N ASN A 258 -5.54 -4.72 0.87
CA ASN A 258 -5.08 -3.90 2.00
C ASN A 258 -5.03 -4.67 3.35
N ARG A 259 -5.00 -6.01 3.32
CA ARG A 259 -4.83 -6.88 4.50
C ARG A 259 -3.34 -7.11 4.77
N ARG A 260 -2.61 -6.02 5.06
CA ARG A 260 -1.13 -6.01 5.16
C ARG A 260 -0.56 -6.99 6.18
N HIS A 261 -1.24 -7.22 7.30
CA HIS A 261 -0.78 -8.15 8.36
C HIS A 261 -0.94 -9.60 7.94
N ALA A 262 -2.03 -9.91 7.22
CA ALA A 262 -2.21 -11.23 6.61
C ALA A 262 -1.16 -11.46 5.53
N ALA A 263 -0.89 -10.46 4.69
CA ALA A 263 0.17 -10.53 3.69
C ALA A 263 1.54 -10.80 4.31
N TYR A 264 1.91 -10.05 5.35
CA TYR A 264 3.15 -10.23 6.12
C TYR A 264 3.25 -11.64 6.71
N SER A 265 2.18 -12.10 7.37
CA SER A 265 2.14 -13.44 7.98
C SER A 265 2.29 -14.56 6.94
N LEU A 266 1.64 -14.42 5.78
CA LEU A 266 1.73 -15.38 4.67
C LEU A 266 3.13 -15.40 4.04
N ALA A 267 3.77 -14.24 3.86
CA ALA A 267 5.12 -14.17 3.33
C ALA A 267 6.13 -14.81 4.31
N GLY A 268 6.05 -14.50 5.60
CA GLY A 268 6.89 -15.11 6.62
C GLY A 268 6.62 -16.60 6.82
N SER A 269 5.38 -17.06 6.58
CA SER A 269 5.08 -18.50 6.52
C SER A 269 5.74 -19.15 5.31
N ALA A 270 5.71 -18.51 4.14
CA ALA A 270 6.34 -19.04 2.94
C ALA A 270 7.86 -19.20 3.10
N VAL A 271 8.52 -18.25 3.77
CA VAL A 271 9.94 -18.35 4.15
C VAL A 271 10.19 -19.55 5.07
N ARG A 272 9.32 -19.78 6.08
CA ARG A 272 9.43 -20.96 6.96
C ARG A 272 9.23 -22.26 6.20
N LEU A 273 8.26 -22.33 5.28
CA LEU A 273 8.07 -23.51 4.43
C LEU A 273 9.29 -23.75 3.53
N ALA A 274 9.83 -22.70 2.92
CA ALA A 274 11.06 -22.76 2.14
C ALA A 274 12.25 -23.25 2.99
N THR A 275 12.32 -22.85 4.27
CA THR A 275 13.33 -23.30 5.22
C THR A 275 13.19 -24.78 5.56
N ILE A 276 11.97 -25.24 5.89
CA ILE A 276 11.66 -26.66 6.16
C ILE A 276 12.05 -27.55 4.98
N MET A 277 11.86 -27.06 3.76
CA MET A 277 12.20 -27.77 2.53
C MET A 277 13.68 -27.68 2.12
N GLY A 278 14.50 -26.89 2.84
CA GLY A 278 15.89 -26.65 2.48
C GLY A 278 16.07 -25.82 1.21
N LEU A 279 15.10 -24.98 0.82
CA LEU A 279 15.21 -24.11 -0.37
C LEU A 279 16.21 -22.96 -0.19
N HIS A 280 16.58 -22.64 1.05
CA HIS A 280 17.60 -21.67 1.43
C HIS A 280 19.04 -22.21 1.27
N LEU A 281 19.19 -23.45 0.80
CA LEU A 281 20.46 -24.11 0.54
C LEU A 281 20.54 -24.51 -0.93
N ASN A 282 21.72 -24.40 -1.53
CA ASN A 282 21.97 -24.87 -2.90
C ASN A 282 21.86 -26.39 -3.00
N VAL A 283 21.27 -26.88 -4.11
CA VAL A 283 21.20 -28.31 -4.44
C VAL A 283 22.22 -28.62 -5.54
N PRO A 284 23.20 -29.51 -5.31
CA PRO A 284 24.17 -29.90 -6.33
C PRO A 284 23.51 -30.55 -7.56
N GLU A 285 24.11 -30.36 -8.73
CA GLU A 285 23.66 -30.98 -9.99
C GLU A 285 23.60 -32.52 -9.91
N THR A 286 24.47 -33.13 -9.10
CA THR A 286 24.47 -34.58 -8.85
C THR A 286 23.22 -35.08 -8.12
N GLN A 287 22.54 -34.22 -7.37
CA GLN A 287 21.31 -34.55 -6.64
C GLN A 287 20.05 -34.17 -7.43
N MET A 288 20.14 -33.15 -8.27
CA MET A 288 19.03 -32.70 -9.12
C MET A 288 19.59 -32.29 -10.48
N SER A 289 19.40 -33.12 -11.51
CA SER A 289 19.95 -32.86 -12.84
C SER A 289 19.18 -31.79 -13.62
N ASP A 290 17.89 -31.60 -13.34
CA ASP A 290 17.05 -30.61 -14.02
C ASP A 290 17.46 -29.18 -13.59
N ALA A 291 18.10 -28.46 -14.51
CA ALA A 291 18.56 -27.09 -14.29
C ALA A 291 17.42 -26.10 -14.09
N GLY A 292 16.26 -26.32 -14.73
CA GLY A 292 15.08 -25.46 -14.56
C GLY A 292 14.45 -25.64 -13.18
N GLU A 293 14.37 -26.87 -12.66
CA GLU A 293 13.90 -27.10 -11.29
C GLU A 293 14.84 -26.49 -10.25
N ARG A 294 16.17 -26.63 -10.42
CA ARG A 294 17.16 -25.99 -9.54
C ARG A 294 16.98 -24.47 -9.53
N GLU A 295 16.89 -23.84 -10.69
CA GLU A 295 16.73 -22.39 -10.78
C GLU A 295 15.38 -21.92 -10.22
N HIS A 296 14.30 -22.66 -10.43
CA HIS A 296 13.00 -22.33 -9.85
C HIS A 296 13.03 -22.40 -8.32
N ARG A 297 13.70 -23.39 -7.73
CA ARG A 297 13.94 -23.47 -6.27
C ARG A 297 14.76 -22.30 -5.76
N ASN A 298 15.79 -21.89 -6.48
CA ASN A 298 16.63 -20.75 -6.08
C ASN A 298 15.82 -19.44 -6.12
N ARG A 299 15.14 -19.17 -7.24
CA ARG A 299 14.35 -17.96 -7.42
C ARG A 299 13.14 -17.88 -6.50
N ILE A 300 12.45 -18.98 -6.21
CA ILE A 300 11.31 -18.95 -5.28
C ILE A 300 11.77 -18.65 -3.85
N CYS A 301 12.95 -19.12 -3.43
CA CYS A 301 13.55 -18.76 -2.15
C CYS A 301 13.84 -17.26 -2.08
N TRP A 302 14.49 -16.70 -3.10
CA TRP A 302 14.75 -15.25 -3.18
C TRP A 302 13.48 -14.40 -3.27
N THR A 303 12.44 -14.89 -3.96
CA THR A 303 11.13 -14.24 -3.98
C THR A 303 10.50 -14.25 -2.59
N ALA A 304 10.47 -15.38 -1.89
CA ALA A 304 9.95 -15.47 -0.52
C ALA A 304 10.68 -14.51 0.42
N TYR A 305 12.02 -14.50 0.37
CA TYR A 305 12.87 -13.58 1.12
C TYR A 305 12.58 -12.10 0.81
N THR A 306 12.41 -11.78 -0.47
CA THR A 306 12.12 -10.40 -0.91
C THR A 306 10.75 -9.94 -0.42
N LEU A 307 9.70 -10.75 -0.62
CA LEU A 307 8.33 -10.38 -0.22
C LEU A 307 8.23 -10.23 1.31
N ASP A 308 8.74 -11.18 2.08
CA ASP A 308 8.74 -11.13 3.55
C ASP A 308 9.34 -9.82 4.06
N ARG A 309 10.53 -9.48 3.55
CA ARG A 309 11.28 -8.33 4.04
C ARG A 309 10.73 -7.00 3.58
N MET A 310 10.23 -6.94 2.35
CA MET A 310 9.52 -5.75 1.87
C MET A 310 8.26 -5.50 2.71
N TRP A 311 7.51 -6.54 3.09
CA TRP A 311 6.26 -6.36 3.83
C TRP A 311 6.57 -5.98 5.28
N ALA A 312 7.59 -6.62 5.85
CA ALA A 312 8.13 -6.29 7.16
C ALA A 312 8.58 -4.82 7.22
N ALA A 313 9.39 -4.37 6.25
CA ALA A 313 9.87 -2.99 6.16
C ALA A 313 8.73 -1.96 6.13
N LYS A 314 7.68 -2.22 5.33
CA LYS A 314 6.51 -1.33 5.20
C LYS A 314 5.68 -1.21 6.50
N LEU A 315 5.73 -2.23 7.34
CA LEU A 315 5.05 -2.25 8.65
C LEU A 315 5.99 -1.89 9.81
N GLY A 316 7.29 -1.75 9.56
CA GLY A 316 8.34 -1.67 10.57
C GLY A 316 8.44 -2.90 11.47
N TYR A 317 8.14 -4.07 10.94
CA TYR A 317 8.25 -5.35 11.65
C TYR A 317 9.57 -6.07 11.33
N PRO A 318 10.01 -7.03 12.18
CA PRO A 318 11.13 -7.89 11.85
C PRO A 318 10.85 -8.81 10.65
N ALA A 319 11.88 -9.14 9.87
CA ALA A 319 11.78 -10.17 8.83
C ALA A 319 11.88 -11.60 9.44
N ALA A 320 11.41 -12.60 8.70
CA ALA A 320 11.33 -13.99 9.17
C ALA A 320 12.68 -14.73 9.19
N ILE A 321 13.59 -14.40 8.27
CA ILE A 321 14.93 -15.00 8.14
C ILE A 321 15.97 -13.89 7.96
N ARG A 322 17.16 -14.08 8.51
CA ARG A 322 18.26 -13.13 8.30
C ARG A 322 18.93 -13.39 6.95
N GLY A 323 19.57 -12.35 6.41
CA GLY A 323 20.22 -12.45 5.09
C GLY A 323 21.43 -13.40 5.07
N ASP A 324 22.11 -13.54 6.21
CA ASP A 324 23.28 -14.42 6.40
C ASP A 324 22.94 -15.90 6.50
N GLU A 325 21.65 -16.24 6.69
CA GLU A 325 21.17 -17.63 6.74
C GLU A 325 20.79 -18.18 5.35
N ILE A 326 20.85 -17.36 4.30
CA ILE A 326 20.55 -17.76 2.93
C ILE A 326 21.86 -18.08 2.21
N GLU A 327 22.09 -19.35 1.93
CA GLU A 327 23.28 -19.86 1.23
C GLU A 327 22.99 -20.19 -0.24
N VAL A 328 21.86 -19.72 -0.78
CA VAL A 328 21.45 -19.92 -2.18
C VAL A 328 22.22 -18.98 -3.10
N ASP A 329 22.62 -19.49 -4.26
CA ASP A 329 23.22 -18.66 -5.31
C ASP A 329 22.23 -17.59 -5.80
N LEU A 330 22.76 -16.45 -6.23
CA LEU A 330 21.96 -15.41 -6.88
C LEU A 330 21.33 -15.95 -8.20
N PRO A 331 20.16 -15.44 -8.61
CA PRO A 331 19.47 -15.90 -9.82
C PRO A 331 20.38 -15.96 -11.07
N SER A 332 20.24 -17.03 -11.83
CA SER A 332 21.04 -17.33 -13.02
C SER A 332 20.17 -17.53 -14.25
N ASN A 333 20.78 -17.54 -15.44
CA ASN A 333 20.12 -18.00 -16.65
C ASN A 333 20.59 -19.44 -16.89
N PRO A 334 19.75 -20.46 -16.67
CA PRO A 334 20.21 -21.84 -16.74
C PRO A 334 20.62 -22.21 -18.16
N VAL A 335 21.80 -22.82 -18.30
CA VAL A 335 22.33 -23.24 -19.60
C VAL A 335 21.69 -24.57 -20.02
N GLY A 336 21.41 -24.74 -21.32
CA GLY A 336 20.90 -26.00 -21.87
C GLY A 336 19.39 -26.19 -21.75
N LEU A 337 18.65 -25.15 -21.34
CA LEU A 337 17.19 -25.12 -21.46
C LEU A 337 16.78 -24.87 -22.91
N ASP A 338 15.65 -25.45 -23.33
CA ASP A 338 15.03 -25.09 -24.60
C ASP A 338 14.45 -23.66 -24.55
N ASP A 339 14.10 -23.11 -25.72
CA ASP A 339 13.57 -21.74 -25.83
C ASP A 339 12.32 -21.52 -24.97
N ASN A 340 11.46 -22.55 -24.83
CA ASN A 340 10.21 -22.45 -24.08
C ASN A 340 10.44 -22.46 -22.56
N ALA A 341 11.35 -23.29 -22.07
CA ALA A 341 11.79 -23.33 -20.67
C ALA A 341 12.61 -22.09 -20.29
N SER A 342 13.34 -21.50 -21.23
CA SER A 342 14.07 -20.24 -21.01
C SER A 342 13.12 -19.06 -20.71
N MET A 343 11.90 -19.08 -21.26
CA MET A 343 10.87 -18.07 -21.00
C MET A 343 10.33 -18.10 -19.55
N ASP A 344 10.59 -19.18 -18.79
CA ASP A 344 10.23 -19.27 -17.38
C ASP A 344 11.15 -18.44 -16.47
N PHE A 345 12.34 -18.07 -16.95
CA PHE A 345 13.37 -17.42 -16.14
C PHE A 345 13.77 -16.07 -16.74
N PRO A 346 12.86 -15.09 -16.78
CA PRO A 346 13.15 -13.78 -17.34
C PRO A 346 14.24 -13.06 -16.54
N ASP A 347 14.93 -12.14 -17.22
CA ASP A 347 15.99 -11.23 -16.75
C ASP A 347 16.51 -11.44 -15.31
N ARG A 348 17.64 -12.15 -15.22
CA ARG A 348 18.38 -12.32 -13.96
C ARG A 348 18.86 -10.99 -13.37
N ALA A 349 19.19 -10.00 -14.19
CA ALA A 349 19.78 -8.75 -13.73
C ALA A 349 18.77 -7.93 -12.92
N TYR A 350 17.52 -7.88 -13.40
CA TYR A 350 16.41 -7.30 -12.63
C TYR A 350 16.21 -8.03 -11.30
N SER A 351 16.24 -9.37 -11.32
CA SER A 351 16.04 -10.19 -10.11
C SER A 351 17.12 -9.92 -9.07
N ILE A 352 18.39 -9.87 -9.49
CA ILE A 352 19.54 -9.54 -8.63
C ILE A 352 19.40 -8.13 -8.05
N ALA A 353 19.18 -7.14 -8.90
CA ALA A 353 19.04 -5.73 -8.49
C ALA A 353 17.91 -5.55 -7.47
N ARG A 354 16.80 -6.29 -7.63
CA ARG A 354 15.69 -6.28 -6.68
C ARG A 354 16.05 -6.94 -5.34
N ILE A 355 16.78 -8.05 -5.35
CA ILE A 355 17.26 -8.72 -4.14
C ILE A 355 18.17 -7.78 -3.34
N GLU A 356 19.07 -7.07 -4.03
CA GLU A 356 19.98 -6.09 -3.42
C GLU A 356 19.23 -4.90 -2.80
N LEU A 357 18.26 -4.30 -3.52
CA LEU A 357 17.39 -3.27 -2.93
C LEU A 357 16.60 -3.80 -1.74
N ALA A 358 16.13 -5.05 -1.85
CA ALA A 358 15.51 -5.68 -0.71
C ALA A 358 16.53 -5.66 0.44
N GLN A 359 17.76 -6.17 0.24
CA GLN A 359 18.83 -6.29 1.26
C GLN A 359 19.07 -4.96 1.96
N LEU A 360 19.18 -3.89 1.17
CA LEU A 360 19.30 -2.51 1.63
C LEU A 360 18.12 -2.07 2.49
N SER A 361 16.88 -2.35 2.08
CA SER A 361 15.69 -1.98 2.86
C SER A 361 15.73 -2.53 4.29
N GLY A 362 16.11 -3.80 4.45
CA GLY A 362 16.25 -4.40 5.78
C GLY A 362 17.30 -3.71 6.63
N ARG A 363 18.45 -3.35 6.03
CA ARG A 363 19.51 -2.59 6.72
C ARG A 363 19.07 -1.19 7.10
N ILE A 364 18.42 -0.47 6.18
CA ILE A 364 17.93 0.90 6.40
C ILE A 364 16.88 0.94 7.51
N ILE A 365 15.87 0.07 7.45
CA ILE A 365 14.83 0.03 8.49
C ILE A 365 15.43 -0.28 9.86
N TYR A 366 16.31 -1.29 9.93
CA TYR A 366 16.96 -1.66 11.17
C TYR A 366 17.89 -0.56 11.71
N SER A 367 18.66 0.08 10.83
CA SER A 367 19.62 1.11 11.18
C SER A 367 18.90 2.38 11.63
N ILE A 368 17.98 2.92 10.84
CA ILE A 368 17.34 4.22 11.08
C ILE A 368 16.26 4.15 12.16
N TYR A 369 15.46 3.08 12.20
CA TYR A 369 14.29 2.97 13.08
C TYR A 369 14.46 1.96 14.21
N GLY A 370 15.58 1.24 14.27
CA GLY A 370 15.90 0.34 15.38
C GLY A 370 16.50 1.07 16.58
N HIS A 371 16.26 0.53 17.78
CA HIS A 371 16.77 1.08 19.04
C HIS A 371 17.83 0.15 19.65
N LYS A 372 19.07 0.65 19.81
CA LYS A 372 20.12 0.02 20.64
C LYS A 372 20.95 1.10 21.34
N ALA A 373 21.38 0.81 22.58
CA ALA A 373 22.16 1.75 23.39
C ALA A 373 23.48 2.22 22.76
N ASP A 374 24.08 1.42 21.87
CA ASP A 374 25.36 1.71 21.21
C ASP A 374 25.22 2.09 19.72
N THR A 375 24.05 2.59 19.28
CA THR A 375 23.90 2.99 17.86
C THR A 375 24.73 4.24 17.55
N PRO A 376 25.43 4.27 16.40
CA PRO A 376 26.06 5.50 15.92
C PRO A 376 25.01 6.57 15.64
N SER A 377 25.46 7.83 15.50
CA SER A 377 24.57 8.96 15.26
C SER A 377 23.70 8.77 14.02
N LEU A 378 22.51 9.35 14.00
CA LEU A 378 21.63 9.32 12.83
C LEU A 378 22.34 9.79 11.56
N SER A 379 23.17 10.84 11.64
CA SER A 379 23.97 11.29 10.49
C SER A 379 24.74 10.17 9.84
N HIS A 380 25.47 9.40 10.66
CA HIS A 380 26.31 8.31 10.18
C HIS A 380 25.46 7.23 9.54
N ARG A 381 24.34 6.87 10.18
CA ARG A 381 23.41 5.85 9.69
C ARG A 381 22.77 6.25 8.35
N VAL A 382 22.44 7.52 8.18
CA VAL A 382 21.91 8.06 6.92
C VAL A 382 23.00 8.09 5.86
N GLN A 383 24.21 8.56 6.18
CA GLN A 383 25.36 8.57 5.26
C GLN A 383 25.72 7.16 4.75
N ASP A 384 25.69 6.16 5.63
CA ASP A 384 25.89 4.75 5.27
C ASP A 384 24.81 4.28 4.29
N ALA A 385 23.54 4.57 4.57
CA ALA A 385 22.41 4.22 3.71
C ALA A 385 22.55 4.85 2.31
N PHE A 386 22.94 6.12 2.21
CA PHE A 386 23.15 6.80 0.93
C PHE A 386 24.37 6.29 0.19
N SER A 387 25.46 5.99 0.89
CA SER A 387 26.66 5.40 0.29
C SER A 387 26.35 4.07 -0.37
N ASP A 388 25.56 3.23 0.31
CA ASP A 388 25.09 1.94 -0.19
C ASP A 388 24.12 2.09 -1.36
N LEU A 389 23.13 3.00 -1.26
CA LEU A 389 22.18 3.30 -2.34
C LEU A 389 22.88 3.82 -3.60
N ARG A 390 23.85 4.73 -3.44
CA ARG A 390 24.64 5.27 -4.57
C ARG A 390 25.49 4.21 -5.23
N ARG A 391 26.10 3.32 -4.44
CA ARG A 391 26.85 2.17 -4.97
C ARG A 391 25.92 1.28 -5.79
N TRP A 392 24.75 0.94 -5.25
CA TRP A 392 23.76 0.13 -5.95
C TRP A 392 23.31 0.78 -7.28
N LEU A 393 23.01 2.08 -7.30
CA LEU A 393 22.58 2.77 -8.52
C LEU A 393 23.70 2.79 -9.57
N LYS A 394 24.95 2.97 -9.15
CA LYS A 394 26.12 2.95 -10.05
C LYS A 394 26.36 1.56 -10.66
N ASP A 395 26.15 0.51 -9.88
CA ASP A 395 26.36 -0.88 -10.30
C ASP A 395 25.16 -1.44 -11.10
N LEU A 396 24.03 -0.71 -11.13
CA LEU A 396 22.84 -1.10 -11.87
C LEU A 396 23.12 -1.17 -13.38
N PRO A 397 22.74 -2.25 -14.09
CA PRO A 397 22.96 -2.35 -15.53
C PRO A 397 22.29 -1.21 -16.32
N PRO A 398 22.91 -0.69 -17.40
CA PRO A 398 22.35 0.42 -18.19
C PRO A 398 20.92 0.15 -18.71
N SER A 399 20.60 -1.10 -19.04
CA SER A 399 19.26 -1.49 -19.49
C SER A 399 18.15 -1.34 -18.44
N LEU A 400 18.52 -1.19 -17.16
CA LEU A 400 17.61 -1.00 -16.03
C LEU A 400 17.73 0.40 -15.41
N GLN A 401 18.65 1.23 -15.91
CA GLN A 401 18.75 2.63 -15.53
C GLN A 401 17.63 3.45 -16.21
N ILE A 402 17.23 4.53 -15.56
CA ILE A 402 16.34 5.54 -16.12
C ILE A 402 17.19 6.81 -16.19
N ASP A 403 17.81 7.00 -17.34
CA ASP A 403 18.43 8.27 -17.68
C ASP A 403 17.35 9.24 -18.18
N ALA A 404 17.66 10.54 -18.23
CA ALA A 404 16.76 11.60 -18.70
C ALA A 404 16.07 11.21 -20.05
N PRO A 405 14.88 11.75 -20.36
CA PRO A 405 13.90 11.06 -21.19
C PRO A 405 14.41 10.89 -22.62
N ASP A 406 14.88 9.70 -22.95
CA ASP A 406 14.72 9.22 -24.32
C ASP A 406 13.22 8.98 -24.54
N GLU A 407 12.70 9.42 -25.69
CA GLU A 407 11.29 9.35 -26.14
C GLU A 407 10.72 7.91 -26.25
N GLY A 408 11.36 6.92 -25.62
CA GLY A 408 10.98 5.52 -25.58
C GLY A 408 10.11 5.13 -24.39
N GLU A 409 9.32 4.07 -24.56
CA GLU A 409 8.51 3.48 -23.51
C GLU A 409 9.42 2.93 -22.39
N LEU A 410 9.50 3.63 -21.25
CA LEU A 410 10.31 3.23 -20.09
C LEU A 410 9.94 1.82 -19.61
N ASP A 411 10.95 0.94 -19.53
CA ASP A 411 10.79 -0.45 -19.06
C ASP A 411 10.10 -0.49 -17.68
N PRO A 412 8.94 -1.17 -17.54
CA PRO A 412 8.27 -1.35 -16.26
C PRO A 412 9.18 -1.89 -15.14
N ARG A 413 10.19 -2.70 -15.49
CA ARG A 413 11.16 -3.24 -14.55
C ARG A 413 12.09 -2.15 -14.00
N GLY A 414 12.69 -1.36 -14.87
CA GLY A 414 13.50 -0.19 -14.47
C GLY A 414 12.69 0.74 -13.58
N ARG A 415 11.47 1.10 -14.01
CA ARG A 415 10.57 1.96 -13.22
C ARG A 415 10.30 1.41 -11.83
N SER A 416 10.01 0.11 -11.72
CA SER A 416 9.78 -0.54 -10.42
C SER A 416 11.00 -0.49 -9.50
N LEU A 417 12.22 -0.64 -10.05
CA LEU A 417 13.46 -0.55 -9.28
C LEU A 417 13.73 0.88 -8.80
N HIS A 418 13.56 1.88 -9.67
CA HIS A 418 13.77 3.30 -9.33
C HIS A 418 12.75 3.81 -8.31
N LEU A 419 11.49 3.37 -8.39
CA LEU A 419 10.49 3.67 -7.36
C LEU A 419 10.84 3.06 -6.00
N LEU A 420 11.32 1.81 -5.98
CA LEU A 420 11.78 1.18 -4.74
C LEU A 420 13.01 1.89 -4.19
N PHE A 421 13.98 2.23 -5.04
CA PHE A 421 15.15 3.02 -4.70
C PHE A 421 14.77 4.35 -4.04
N ASN A 422 13.89 5.14 -4.67
CA ASN A 422 13.41 6.41 -4.13
C ASN A 422 12.72 6.21 -2.78
N GLN A 423 11.92 5.15 -2.63
CA GLN A 423 11.27 4.84 -1.34
C GLN A 423 12.29 4.57 -0.24
N LEU A 424 13.40 3.88 -0.54
CA LEU A 424 14.45 3.63 0.45
C LEU A 424 15.20 4.91 0.85
N ALA A 425 15.44 5.79 -0.12
CA ALA A 425 16.01 7.11 0.15
C ALA A 425 15.06 7.96 1.02
N ILE A 426 13.77 8.01 0.70
CA ILE A 426 12.74 8.67 1.51
C ILE A 426 12.68 8.07 2.92
N LEU A 427 12.71 6.75 3.06
CA LEU A 427 12.72 6.11 4.38
C LEU A 427 13.94 6.49 5.21
N ALA A 428 15.10 6.72 4.59
CA ALA A 428 16.31 7.15 5.30
C ALA A 428 16.27 8.63 5.72
N THR A 429 15.63 9.51 4.94
CA THR A 429 15.67 10.97 5.17
C THR A 429 14.40 11.56 5.76
N ARG A 430 13.24 10.90 5.66
CA ARG A 430 11.97 11.45 6.14
C ARG A 430 11.96 11.84 7.63
N PRO A 431 12.68 11.20 8.56
CA PRO A 431 12.74 11.70 9.94
C PRO A 431 13.41 13.08 10.03
N ILE A 432 14.44 13.32 9.21
CA ILE A 432 15.12 14.61 9.10
C ILE A 432 14.15 15.64 8.50
N LEU A 433 13.44 15.29 7.43
CA LEU A 433 12.43 16.17 6.82
C LEU A 433 11.37 16.60 7.84
N LEU A 434 10.88 15.67 8.66
CA LEU A 434 9.90 15.97 9.72
C LEU A 434 10.49 16.88 10.81
N HIS A 435 11.75 16.66 11.20
CA HIS A 435 12.44 17.54 12.14
C HIS A 435 12.58 18.97 11.58
N VAL A 436 12.99 19.10 10.31
CA VAL A 436 13.08 20.39 9.62
C VAL A 436 11.72 21.09 9.60
N LEU A 437 10.63 20.35 9.28
CA LEU A 437 9.28 20.90 9.36
C LEU A 437 8.96 21.46 10.76
N ARG A 438 9.21 20.70 11.82
CA ARG A 438 8.95 21.14 13.20
C ARG A 438 9.72 22.42 13.53
N ALA A 439 11.02 22.46 13.23
CA ALA A 439 11.84 23.65 13.46
C ALA A 439 11.31 24.89 12.71
N HIS A 440 10.85 24.72 11.46
CA HIS A 440 10.24 25.80 10.70
C HIS A 440 8.89 26.27 11.25
N LEU A 441 8.06 25.35 11.72
CA LEU A 441 6.78 25.70 12.34
C LEU A 441 7.00 26.43 13.67
N GLU A 442 7.89 25.93 14.53
CA GLU A 442 8.24 26.57 15.81
C GLU A 442 8.84 27.97 15.63
N ALA A 443 9.76 28.14 14.68
CA ALA A 443 10.36 29.45 14.39
C ALA A 443 9.31 30.47 13.93
N ARG A 444 8.39 30.05 13.04
CA ARG A 444 7.31 30.92 12.54
C ARG A 444 6.22 31.19 13.57
N GLU A 445 5.95 30.27 14.49
CA GLU A 445 5.05 30.50 15.63
C GLU A 445 5.60 31.55 16.59
N GLN A 446 6.92 31.57 16.81
CA GLN A 446 7.57 32.59 17.63
C GLN A 446 7.62 33.94 16.91
N GLN A 447 8.00 33.94 15.63
CA GLN A 447 8.17 35.18 14.87
C GLN A 447 8.00 34.93 13.34
N PRO A 448 6.99 35.52 12.66
CA PRO A 448 6.58 35.17 11.30
C PRO A 448 7.69 35.21 10.23
N ASP A 449 8.61 36.16 10.33
CA ASP A 449 9.70 36.38 9.38
C ASP A 449 11.02 35.66 9.74
N THR A 450 11.03 34.87 10.82
CA THR A 450 12.27 34.24 11.27
C THR A 450 12.55 32.96 10.51
N GLU A 451 13.70 32.91 9.84
CA GLU A 451 14.22 31.67 9.28
C GLU A 451 14.62 30.73 10.42
N ALA A 452 14.15 29.48 10.35
CA ALA A 452 14.54 28.47 11.32
C ALA A 452 16.04 28.21 11.21
N ASN A 453 16.71 28.13 12.37
CA ASN A 453 18.14 27.81 12.43
C ASN A 453 18.35 26.30 12.22
N VAL A 454 18.23 25.86 10.97
CA VAL A 454 18.40 24.46 10.57
C VAL A 454 19.77 24.30 9.91
N PRO A 455 20.59 23.31 10.34
CA PRO A 455 21.89 23.06 9.71
C PRO A 455 21.80 22.74 8.22
N ALA A 456 22.77 23.22 7.44
CA ALA A 456 22.80 23.04 5.99
C ALA A 456 22.75 21.56 5.57
N SER A 457 23.31 20.67 6.39
CA SER A 457 23.25 19.22 6.25
C SER A 457 21.82 18.68 6.27
N ALA A 458 20.98 19.13 7.21
CA ALA A 458 19.58 18.74 7.31
C ALA A 458 18.74 19.31 6.18
N VAL A 459 19.04 20.53 5.71
CA VAL A 459 18.38 21.12 4.54
C VAL A 459 18.66 20.30 3.28
N ALA A 460 19.92 19.95 3.01
CA ALA A 460 20.30 19.13 1.84
C ALA A 460 19.68 17.72 1.87
N LEU A 461 19.64 17.07 3.04
CA LEU A 461 19.01 15.75 3.19
C LEU A 461 17.48 15.82 3.04
N SER A 462 16.86 16.91 3.49
CA SER A 462 15.43 17.17 3.29
C SER A 462 15.12 17.42 1.81
N GLU A 463 15.95 18.22 1.13
CA GLU A 463 15.84 18.46 -0.31
C GLU A 463 16.00 17.15 -1.12
N THR A 464 16.93 16.28 -0.72
CA THR A 464 17.08 14.95 -1.32
C THR A 464 15.80 14.11 -1.16
N CYS A 465 15.17 14.14 0.02
CA CYS A 465 13.87 13.50 0.27
C CYS A 465 12.80 14.00 -0.71
N ILE A 466 12.69 15.32 -0.85
CA ILE A 466 11.72 15.99 -1.72
C ILE A 466 11.96 15.63 -3.18
N ARG A 467 13.21 15.61 -3.65
CA ARG A 467 13.55 15.20 -5.03
C ARG A 467 13.18 13.75 -5.31
N CYS A 468 13.43 12.83 -4.37
CA CYS A 468 12.98 11.44 -4.51
C CYS A 468 11.45 11.33 -4.59
N ALA A 469 10.72 12.17 -3.85
CA ALA A 469 9.26 12.23 -3.95
C ALA A 469 8.77 12.79 -5.29
N ARG A 470 9.36 13.89 -5.78
CA ARG A 470 9.08 14.45 -7.13
C ARG A 470 9.32 13.42 -8.23
N HIS A 471 10.48 12.77 -8.20
CA HIS A 471 10.84 11.74 -9.17
C HIS A 471 9.84 10.55 -9.12
N SER A 472 9.44 10.14 -7.91
CA SER A 472 8.43 9.08 -7.76
C SER A 472 7.07 9.49 -8.30
N CYS A 473 6.62 10.72 -8.01
CA CYS A 473 5.35 11.26 -8.53
C CYS A 473 5.34 11.25 -10.06
N ARG A 474 6.40 11.78 -10.70
CA ARG A 474 6.54 11.76 -12.17
C ARG A 474 6.45 10.36 -12.75
N LEU A 475 7.26 9.41 -12.26
CA LEU A 475 7.26 8.03 -12.75
C LEU A 475 5.88 7.36 -12.64
N LEU A 476 5.10 7.69 -11.60
CA LEU A 476 3.77 7.15 -11.37
C LEU A 476 2.72 7.80 -12.28
N VAL A 477 2.79 9.12 -12.48
CA VAL A 477 1.94 9.86 -13.42
C VAL A 477 2.21 9.41 -14.86
N ASP A 478 3.47 9.27 -15.26
CA ASP A 478 3.85 8.72 -16.56
C ASP A 478 3.32 7.30 -16.75
N SER A 479 3.37 6.48 -15.70
CA SER A 479 2.84 5.13 -15.73
C SER A 479 1.33 5.11 -15.90
N TRP A 480 0.62 6.07 -15.30
CA TRP A 480 -0.81 6.25 -15.45
C TRP A 480 -1.18 6.68 -16.87
N MET A 481 -0.52 7.70 -17.40
CA MET A 481 -0.76 8.22 -18.77
C MET A 481 -0.53 7.13 -19.82
N ASN A 482 0.52 6.32 -19.65
CA ASN A 482 0.84 5.21 -20.56
C ASN A 482 0.02 3.94 -20.29
N GLY A 483 -0.92 3.94 -19.34
CA GLY A 483 -1.80 2.80 -19.03
C GLY A 483 -1.10 1.58 -18.39
N THR A 484 0.12 1.78 -17.87
CA THR A 484 0.92 0.75 -17.19
C THR A 484 0.69 0.70 -15.68
N PHE A 485 0.14 1.77 -15.09
CA PHE A 485 -0.33 1.79 -13.71
C PHE A 485 -1.69 1.07 -13.64
N MET A 486 -1.79 0.03 -12.81
CA MET A 486 -3.04 -0.71 -12.61
C MET A 486 -3.80 -0.15 -11.40
N ILE A 487 -5.13 0.02 -11.51
CA ILE A 487 -5.95 0.63 -10.45
C ILE A 487 -5.75 -0.04 -9.09
N PHE A 488 -5.59 -1.37 -9.06
CA PHE A 488 -5.46 -2.15 -7.84
C PHE A 488 -3.99 -2.47 -7.47
N ASP A 489 -3.02 -1.79 -8.08
CA ASP A 489 -1.60 -1.98 -7.74
C ASP A 489 -1.26 -1.37 -6.38
N PHE A 490 -1.03 -2.23 -5.39
CA PHE A 490 -0.70 -1.78 -4.04
C PHE A 490 0.64 -1.02 -3.97
N PHE A 491 1.66 -1.46 -4.70
CA PHE A 491 3.01 -0.93 -4.57
C PHE A 491 3.07 0.50 -5.08
N TYR A 492 2.53 0.74 -6.26
CA TYR A 492 2.49 2.06 -6.86
C TYR A 492 1.59 3.01 -6.08
N THR A 493 0.45 2.53 -5.58
CA THR A 493 -0.42 3.32 -4.67
C THR A 493 0.30 3.72 -3.38
N GLN A 494 1.12 2.85 -2.81
CA GLN A 494 1.91 3.19 -1.62
C GLN A 494 3.02 4.20 -1.93
N TYR A 495 3.76 4.04 -3.03
CA TYR A 495 4.79 5.00 -3.43
C TYR A 495 4.17 6.38 -3.71
N LEU A 496 2.98 6.40 -4.31
CA LEU A 496 2.20 7.62 -4.51
C LEU A 496 1.90 8.28 -3.16
N PHE A 497 1.36 7.55 -2.20
CA PHE A 497 1.06 8.07 -0.86
C PHE A 497 2.32 8.62 -0.15
N SER A 498 3.42 7.87 -0.16
CA SER A 498 4.70 8.29 0.40
C SER A 498 5.17 9.62 -0.23
N ALA A 499 5.17 9.70 -1.56
CA ALA A 499 5.51 10.92 -2.28
C ALA A 499 4.56 12.09 -1.95
N THR A 500 3.25 11.86 -1.90
CA THR A 500 2.25 12.87 -1.55
C THR A 500 2.51 13.45 -0.15
N THR A 501 2.85 12.61 0.85
CA THR A 501 3.17 13.12 2.19
C THR A 501 4.42 14.01 2.21
N VAL A 502 5.47 13.62 1.49
CA VAL A 502 6.71 14.40 1.39
C VAL A 502 6.48 15.73 0.65
N LEU A 503 5.78 15.70 -0.49
CA LEU A 503 5.44 16.90 -1.25
C LEU A 503 4.56 17.84 -0.42
N GLY A 504 3.58 17.30 0.31
CA GLY A 504 2.73 18.06 1.23
C GLY A 504 3.54 18.81 2.29
N ILE A 505 4.56 18.16 2.88
CA ILE A 505 5.50 18.81 3.79
C ILE A 505 6.30 19.91 3.07
N SER A 506 6.79 19.65 1.86
CA SER A 506 7.55 20.64 1.08
C SER A 506 6.77 21.93 0.85
N THR A 507 5.46 21.83 0.59
CA THR A 507 4.59 23.02 0.41
C THR A 507 4.55 23.94 1.64
N LEU A 508 4.82 23.41 2.84
CA LEU A 508 4.85 24.16 4.09
C LEU A 508 6.22 24.79 4.38
N LEU A 509 7.30 24.19 3.89
CA LEU A 509 8.68 24.69 4.09
C LEU A 509 8.93 25.98 3.30
N GLY A 510 8.28 26.17 2.15
CA GLY A 510 8.41 27.39 1.35
C GLY A 510 9.70 27.46 0.53
N SER A 511 10.14 26.32 -0.01
CA SER A 511 11.32 26.21 -0.88
C SER A 511 11.15 26.99 -2.20
N LYS A 512 12.25 27.17 -2.95
CA LYS A 512 12.25 27.86 -4.26
C LYS A 512 11.29 27.23 -5.27
N ASP A 513 11.08 25.92 -5.15
CA ASP A 513 10.24 25.12 -6.05
C ASP A 513 8.82 24.90 -5.48
N ARG A 514 8.40 25.70 -4.50
CA ARG A 514 7.11 25.55 -3.81
C ARG A 514 5.93 25.40 -4.77
N GLN A 515 5.89 26.17 -5.85
CA GLN A 515 4.78 26.12 -6.81
C GLN A 515 4.72 24.77 -7.54
N ILE A 516 5.87 24.22 -7.90
CA ILE A 516 5.98 22.89 -8.54
C ILE A 516 5.54 21.81 -7.55
N ASP A 517 5.96 21.93 -6.28
CA ASP A 517 5.57 20.99 -5.23
C ASP A 517 4.08 21.04 -4.90
N GLU A 518 3.48 22.23 -4.87
CA GLU A 518 2.04 22.42 -4.66
C GLU A 518 1.25 21.77 -5.80
N GLU A 519 1.63 21.98 -7.06
CA GLU A 519 0.98 21.36 -8.22
C GLU A 519 1.13 19.82 -8.21
N GLN A 520 2.34 19.30 -7.95
CA GLN A 520 2.55 17.85 -7.87
C GLN A 520 1.80 17.21 -6.68
N PHE A 521 1.69 17.92 -5.56
CA PHE A 521 0.90 17.48 -4.42
C PHE A 521 -0.60 17.38 -4.78
N GLU A 522 -1.14 18.38 -5.48
CA GLU A 522 -2.52 18.37 -5.95
C GLU A 522 -2.77 17.22 -6.94
N ILE A 523 -1.89 17.05 -7.95
CA ILE A 523 -1.97 15.95 -8.91
C ILE A 523 -1.97 14.60 -8.19
N ALA A 524 -1.03 14.38 -7.27
CA ALA A 524 -0.91 13.12 -6.55
C ALA A 524 -2.14 12.84 -5.65
N THR A 525 -2.70 13.89 -5.04
CA THR A 525 -3.91 13.80 -4.21
C THR A 525 -5.13 13.42 -5.05
N CYS A 526 -5.35 14.10 -6.18
CA CYS A 526 -6.41 13.75 -7.13
C CYS A 526 -6.22 12.33 -7.68
N PHE A 527 -4.99 11.90 -7.88
CA PHE A 527 -4.70 10.55 -8.35
C PHE A 527 -5.08 9.50 -7.28
N LEU A 528 -4.71 9.70 -6.01
CA LEU A 528 -5.18 8.84 -4.91
C LEU A 528 -6.71 8.79 -4.82
N GLU A 529 -7.39 9.93 -5.04
CA GLU A 529 -8.84 10.00 -5.07
C GLU A 529 -9.45 9.12 -6.18
N GLN A 530 -8.91 9.21 -7.40
CA GLN A 530 -9.38 8.39 -8.52
C GLN A 530 -9.18 6.88 -8.25
N LEU A 531 -8.08 6.50 -7.61
CA LEU A 531 -7.83 5.12 -7.22
C LEU A 531 -8.83 4.63 -6.16
N ARG A 532 -9.13 5.47 -5.16
CA ARG A 532 -10.20 5.22 -4.16
C ARG A 532 -11.53 4.97 -4.87
N ASP A 533 -11.92 5.86 -5.78
CA ASP A 533 -13.18 5.78 -6.50
C ASP A 533 -13.22 4.59 -7.48
N GLY A 534 -12.04 4.14 -7.96
CA GLY A 534 -11.85 2.90 -8.70
C GLY A 534 -12.03 1.62 -7.87
N GLY A 535 -12.16 1.74 -6.55
CA GLY A 535 -12.35 0.64 -5.60
C GLY A 535 -11.06 0.13 -4.94
N ASN A 536 -9.94 0.85 -5.03
CA ASN A 536 -8.69 0.47 -4.38
C ASN A 536 -8.76 0.74 -2.87
N TYR A 537 -8.69 -0.34 -2.07
CA TYR A 537 -8.78 -0.26 -0.62
C TYR A 537 -7.60 0.48 0.04
N ALA A 538 -6.38 0.32 -0.47
CA ALA A 538 -5.22 1.02 0.07
C ALA A 538 -5.29 2.52 -0.24
N ALA A 539 -5.71 2.88 -1.45
CA ALA A 539 -5.93 4.29 -1.82
C ALA A 539 -7.01 4.94 -0.95
N ALA A 540 -8.08 4.22 -0.60
CA ALA A 540 -9.11 4.73 0.30
C ALA A 540 -8.57 5.10 1.69
N GLU A 541 -7.73 4.24 2.27
CA GLU A 541 -7.03 4.54 3.54
C GLU A 541 -6.07 5.72 3.38
N PHE A 542 -5.21 5.67 2.37
CA PHE A 542 -4.17 6.69 2.16
C PHE A 542 -4.76 8.07 1.89
N TYR A 543 -5.82 8.14 1.07
CA TYR A 543 -6.54 9.38 0.82
C TYR A 543 -7.13 9.97 2.10
N GLN A 544 -7.66 9.13 3.01
CA GLN A 544 -8.17 9.61 4.31
C GLN A 544 -7.06 10.26 5.16
N HIS A 545 -5.84 9.73 5.12
CA HIS A 545 -4.69 10.36 5.78
C HIS A 545 -4.34 11.72 5.15
N ILE A 546 -4.35 11.82 3.82
CA ILE A 546 -4.06 13.07 3.10
C ILE A 546 -5.14 14.11 3.33
N GLU A 547 -6.43 13.74 3.25
CA GLU A 547 -7.56 14.63 3.52
C GLU A 547 -7.49 15.22 4.95
N ALA A 548 -7.20 14.37 5.94
CA ALA A 548 -6.99 14.81 7.31
C ALA A 548 -5.79 15.76 7.44
N ALA A 549 -4.72 15.56 6.67
CA ALA A 549 -3.58 16.47 6.66
C ALA A 549 -3.91 17.80 5.97
N MET A 550 -4.63 17.80 4.83
CA MET A 550 -5.02 19.01 4.10
C MET A 550 -5.82 19.98 4.97
N SER A 551 -6.79 19.50 5.74
CA SER A 551 -7.55 20.35 6.68
C SER A 551 -6.68 21.07 7.71
N LEU A 552 -5.60 20.41 8.16
CA LEU A 552 -4.62 20.99 9.07
C LEU A 552 -3.66 21.93 8.34
N MET A 553 -3.28 21.62 7.10
CA MET A 553 -2.44 22.50 6.27
C MET A 553 -3.14 23.83 5.99
N GLU A 554 -4.44 23.85 5.70
CA GLU A 554 -5.20 25.11 5.54
C GLU A 554 -5.21 25.93 6.83
N THR A 555 -5.37 25.26 7.98
CA THR A 555 -5.30 25.89 9.30
C THR A 555 -3.89 26.42 9.61
N ALA A 556 -2.84 25.67 9.26
CA ALA A 556 -1.46 26.10 9.44
C ALA A 556 -1.12 27.28 8.52
N LYS A 557 -1.48 27.21 7.23
CA LYS A 557 -1.30 28.30 6.26
C LYS A 557 -2.02 29.57 6.70
N THR A 558 -3.25 29.46 7.22
CA THR A 558 -4.00 30.63 7.73
C THR A 558 -3.40 31.20 9.02
N ARG A 559 -2.96 30.36 9.97
CA ARG A 559 -2.23 30.83 11.17
C ARG A 559 -0.97 31.61 10.81
N LEU A 560 -0.24 31.12 9.80
CA LEU A 560 0.97 31.74 9.31
C LEU A 560 0.69 33.02 8.50
N SER A 561 -0.40 33.09 7.73
CA SER A 561 -0.75 34.27 6.93
C SER A 561 -1.45 35.39 7.72
N VAL A 562 -2.14 35.08 8.83
CA VAL A 562 -2.89 36.07 9.63
C VAL A 562 -1.97 37.03 10.40
N HIS A 563 -0.65 36.81 10.40
CA HIS A 563 0.32 37.75 10.95
C HIS A 563 1.01 38.66 9.92
N ASP A 564 0.76 38.43 8.63
CA ASP A 564 1.04 39.42 7.57
C ASP A 564 -0.20 40.31 7.38
N GLY A 565 -0.12 41.54 7.87
CA GLY A 565 -1.26 42.44 8.03
C GLY A 565 -2.07 42.73 6.75
N ASN A 566 -3.39 42.86 6.94
CA ASN A 566 -4.33 43.64 6.12
C ASN A 566 -4.14 43.57 4.60
N ALA A 567 -4.60 42.48 3.98
CA ALA A 567 -5.09 42.52 2.60
C ALA A 567 -6.55 42.08 2.59
N THR A 568 -7.42 43.02 2.20
CA THR A 568 -8.87 42.85 2.01
C THR A 568 -9.22 41.56 1.29
N ALA A 569 -9.98 40.70 1.97
CA ALA A 569 -10.56 39.48 1.40
C ALA A 569 -11.56 39.82 0.29
N ILE A 570 -11.32 39.28 -0.91
CA ILE A 570 -12.35 39.07 -1.93
C ILE A 570 -12.72 37.58 -1.84
N PRO A 571 -13.99 37.21 -1.66
CA PRO A 571 -14.37 35.80 -1.60
C PRO A 571 -14.26 35.18 -2.99
N LYS A 572 -13.45 34.12 -3.13
CA LYS A 572 -13.55 33.20 -4.26
C LYS A 572 -14.41 32.02 -3.82
N ASP A 573 -15.63 31.98 -4.34
CA ASP A 573 -16.42 30.76 -4.43
C ASP A 573 -15.75 29.81 -5.42
N SER A 574 -15.38 28.61 -4.98
CA SER A 574 -15.09 27.50 -5.89
C SER A 574 -15.43 26.15 -5.24
N THR A 575 -16.72 25.85 -5.17
CA THR A 575 -17.19 24.47 -5.32
C THR A 575 -17.17 24.12 -6.81
N THR A 576 -16.08 23.51 -7.27
CA THR A 576 -16.04 22.78 -8.54
C THR A 576 -15.41 21.43 -8.31
N SER A 577 -16.27 20.41 -8.21
CA SER A 577 -15.90 19.01 -8.44
C SER A 577 -15.48 18.88 -9.90
N SER A 578 -14.20 19.10 -10.21
CA SER A 578 -13.65 18.86 -11.54
C SER A 578 -13.19 17.42 -11.64
N SER A 579 -14.00 16.58 -12.29
CA SER A 579 -13.53 15.31 -12.84
C SER A 579 -12.41 15.62 -13.84
N LEU A 580 -11.19 15.20 -13.54
CA LEU A 580 -10.06 15.28 -14.47
C LEU A 580 -10.35 14.38 -15.69
N ASN A 581 -10.55 15.00 -16.85
CA ASN A 581 -10.56 14.28 -18.13
C ASN A 581 -9.12 14.12 -18.63
N ALA A 582 -8.90 13.16 -19.54
CA ALA A 582 -7.58 12.84 -20.10
C ALA A 582 -6.78 14.05 -20.63
N GLY A 583 -7.45 15.14 -21.05
CA GLY A 583 -6.78 16.38 -21.51
C GLY A 583 -6.06 17.17 -20.41
N SER A 584 -6.45 17.03 -19.14
CA SER A 584 -5.79 17.72 -18.01
C SER A 584 -4.43 17.11 -17.64
N LEU A 585 -4.17 15.87 -18.07
CA LEU A 585 -2.91 15.16 -17.85
C LEU A 585 -1.87 15.46 -18.97
N GLU A 586 -2.33 15.82 -20.18
CA GLU A 586 -1.44 16.21 -21.28
C GLU A 586 -0.76 17.57 -21.02
N GLU A 587 -1.50 18.55 -20.46
CA GLU A 587 -0.94 19.83 -20.01
C GLU A 587 0.09 19.66 -18.86
N ALA A 588 -0.13 18.68 -17.96
CA ALA A 588 0.78 18.36 -16.87
C ALA A 588 2.14 17.84 -17.35
N SER A 589 2.22 17.16 -18.51
CA SER A 589 3.49 16.65 -19.05
C SER A 589 4.45 17.77 -19.49
N SER A 590 3.92 18.91 -19.93
CA SER A 590 4.73 20.04 -20.42
C SER A 590 5.37 20.91 -19.33
N ILE A 591 4.94 20.75 -18.08
CA ILE A 591 5.39 21.56 -16.93
C ILE A 591 6.35 20.74 -16.03
N MET A 592 6.35 19.41 -16.14
CA MET A 592 7.23 18.50 -15.38
C MET A 592 8.67 18.39 -15.94
N ASP A 593 9.02 19.22 -16.92
CA ASP A 593 10.27 19.23 -17.70
C ASP A 593 11.53 19.65 -16.92
N ASP A 594 11.46 19.84 -15.61
CA ASP A 594 12.65 20.01 -14.79
C ASP A 594 13.32 18.65 -14.53
N TYR A 595 14.41 18.40 -15.24
CA TYR A 595 15.09 17.10 -15.38
C TYR A 595 15.53 16.53 -14.02
N MET A 596 14.75 15.57 -13.48
CA MET A 596 15.08 14.87 -12.23
C MET A 596 15.12 13.34 -12.45
N THR A 597 16.29 12.71 -12.36
CA THR A 597 16.45 11.25 -12.33
C THR A 597 16.87 10.80 -10.92
N ALA A 598 16.85 9.49 -10.64
CA ALA A 598 17.42 8.97 -9.40
C ALA A 598 18.89 9.37 -9.23
N GLY A 599 19.62 9.49 -10.35
CA GLY A 599 20.99 10.01 -10.38
C GLY A 599 21.06 11.48 -9.96
N THR A 600 20.22 12.36 -10.52
CA THR A 600 20.27 13.79 -10.19
C THR A 600 19.80 14.08 -8.77
N ALA A 601 18.89 13.28 -8.20
CA ALA A 601 18.49 13.38 -6.80
C ALA A 601 19.68 13.16 -5.84
N LEU A 602 20.62 12.28 -6.21
CA LEU A 602 21.83 11.98 -5.44
C LEU A 602 23.07 12.81 -5.83
N SER A 603 23.01 13.53 -6.95
CA SER A 603 24.17 14.25 -7.51
C SER A 603 24.22 15.73 -7.13
N GLU A 604 23.46 16.12 -6.10
CA GLU A 604 23.52 17.50 -5.62
C GLU A 604 24.93 17.80 -5.07
N PRO A 605 25.57 18.91 -5.49
CA PRO A 605 26.89 19.29 -5.00
C PRO A 605 26.95 19.38 -3.48
N LEU A 606 25.90 19.91 -2.84
CA LEU A 606 25.79 20.01 -1.38
C LEU A 606 25.69 18.64 -0.71
N LEU A 607 24.82 17.75 -1.21
CA LEU A 607 24.75 16.37 -0.72
C LEU A 607 26.08 15.65 -0.92
N GLN A 608 26.74 15.87 -2.05
CA GLN A 608 28.02 15.24 -2.37
C GLN A 608 29.14 15.74 -1.46
N GLU A 609 29.24 17.05 -1.22
CA GLU A 609 30.15 17.64 -0.24
C GLU A 609 29.87 17.12 1.18
N LEU A 610 28.60 16.94 1.56
CA LEU A 610 28.20 16.42 2.86
C LEU A 610 28.53 14.92 3.04
N LEU A 611 28.36 14.12 1.99
CA LEU A 611 28.73 12.70 2.00
C LEU A 611 30.25 12.49 1.99
N ASP A 612 31.01 13.46 1.46
CA ASP A 612 32.47 13.46 1.42
C ASP A 612 33.12 14.06 2.69
N GLN A 613 32.33 14.74 3.55
CA GLN A 613 32.79 15.28 4.84
C GLN A 613 32.85 14.21 5.96
N PRO A 614 33.84 14.30 6.88
CA PRO A 614 33.91 13.43 8.05
C PRO A 614 32.85 13.85 9.08
N LEU A 615 31.71 13.16 9.06
CA LEU A 615 30.49 13.37 9.85
C LEU A 615 29.78 14.73 9.64
N PRO A 616 28.62 14.76 8.97
CA PRO A 616 27.75 15.92 9.01
C PRO A 616 27.20 16.11 10.44
N ASP A 617 27.29 17.35 10.94
CA ASP A 617 26.76 17.75 12.24
C ASP A 617 25.22 17.60 12.25
N LEU A 618 24.71 16.43 12.66
CA LEU A 618 23.30 16.18 12.99
C LEU A 618 23.15 15.57 14.39
N GLN A 619 24.08 15.87 15.31
CA GLN A 619 23.98 15.40 16.70
C GLN A 619 22.70 15.91 17.40
N PHE A 620 22.09 16.99 16.88
CA PHE A 620 20.81 17.53 17.38
C PHE A 620 19.58 16.65 17.04
N ILE A 621 19.66 15.79 16.02
CA ILE A 621 18.53 14.94 15.63
C ILE A 621 18.43 13.70 16.53
N ASP A 622 19.55 13.17 17.02
CA ASP A 622 19.56 11.97 17.88
C ASP A 622 18.75 12.15 19.17
N SER A 623 18.74 13.37 19.72
CA SER A 623 17.88 13.72 20.86
C SER A 623 16.43 13.91 20.39
N SER A 624 16.18 14.75 19.38
CA SER A 624 14.83 15.21 19.02
C SER A 624 13.94 14.21 18.26
N MET A 625 14.51 13.16 17.65
CA MET A 625 13.74 12.15 16.90
C MET A 625 12.81 11.30 17.77
N TYR A 626 13.13 11.16 19.06
CA TYR A 626 12.37 10.38 20.03
C TYR A 626 11.73 11.27 21.12
N LEU A 627 12.08 12.56 21.20
CA LEU A 627 11.62 13.50 22.24
C LEU A 627 10.18 14.05 22.05
N ASP A 628 9.27 13.28 21.45
CA ASP A 628 7.86 13.42 21.86
C ASP A 628 7.65 12.82 23.28
N GLU A 629 8.69 12.18 23.86
CA GLU A 629 8.69 11.48 25.16
C GLU A 629 9.09 12.34 26.39
N GLN A 630 9.45 13.61 26.24
CA GLN A 630 9.77 14.47 27.40
C GLN A 630 9.04 15.81 27.34
N GLN A 631 7.86 15.89 27.95
CA GLN A 631 7.40 17.18 28.48
C GLN A 631 8.19 17.47 29.76
N PRO A 632 8.73 18.69 29.96
CA PRO A 632 9.21 19.12 31.27
C PRO A 632 8.02 19.25 32.22
N GLU A 633 8.15 18.68 33.42
CA GLU A 633 7.22 18.84 34.55
C GLU A 633 6.92 20.30 34.91
#